data_AF-A0A4R3JKH2-F1
#
_entry.id   AF-A0A4R3JKH2-F1
#
_cell.length_a   1.000
_cell.length_b   1.000
_cell.length_c   1.000
_cell.angle_alpha   90.00
_cell.angle_beta   90.00
_cell.angle_gamma   90.00
#
_symmetry.space_group_name_H-M   'P 1'
#
loop_
_entity.id
_entity.type
_entity.pdbx_description
1 polymer ?
#
loop_
_entity_poly.entity_id
_entity_poly.type
_entity_poly.pdbx_seq_one_letter_code
_entity_poly.pdbx_strand_id
1 'polypeptide(L)'
;MLAESVPVGSVDSVIVEKRKTGPALRPADKFYPKMLGYLLRYAVEKASQGVGEVTVITDTLPVAKKRKAVEKAVKTVLADMLPSGTPYRVMHHSSRAHYGLQVADYFNWAIYRKWEHGDASALDTLDSQVRSQFDIFRKGKRFYY
;
A
#
# COMPACT_ATOMS: atom_id res chain seq x y z
N MET A 1 -2.37 10.42 19.10
CA MET A 1 -2.04 10.74 17.69
C MET A 1 -3.21 10.36 16.79
N LEU A 2 -3.40 10.99 15.60
CA LEU A 2 -4.46 10.56 14.66
C LEU A 2 -4.34 9.07 14.28
N ALA A 3 -3.12 8.55 14.21
CA ALA A 3 -2.87 7.12 13.98
C ALA A 3 -3.55 6.22 15.04
N GLU A 4 -3.62 6.62 16.32
CA GLU A 4 -4.26 5.83 17.38
C GLU A 4 -5.78 5.64 17.18
N SER A 5 -6.41 6.46 16.34
CA SER A 5 -7.83 6.31 15.99
C SER A 5 -8.09 5.20 14.96
N VAL A 6 -7.04 4.63 14.37
CA VAL A 6 -7.14 3.54 13.41
C VAL A 6 -7.56 2.26 14.12
N PRO A 7 -8.55 1.50 13.59
CA PRO A 7 -8.97 0.26 14.20
C PRO A 7 -7.84 -0.77 14.33
N VAL A 8 -7.91 -1.57 15.40
CA VAL A 8 -7.02 -2.71 15.62
C VAL A 8 -7.03 -3.63 14.40
N GLY A 9 -5.84 -4.06 13.96
CA GLY A 9 -5.69 -4.98 12.83
C GLY A 9 -6.25 -4.48 11.50
N SER A 10 -6.19 -3.18 11.22
CA SER A 10 -6.70 -2.60 9.96
C SER A 10 -5.62 -2.08 9.01
N VAL A 11 -4.34 -2.13 9.41
CA VAL A 11 -3.22 -1.66 8.59
C VAL A 11 -2.44 -2.83 8.00
N ASP A 12 -2.28 -2.83 6.67
CA ASP A 12 -1.37 -3.73 5.97
C ASP A 12 -0.29 -2.93 5.24
N SER A 13 0.89 -3.52 5.15
CA SER A 13 2.04 -2.94 4.44
C SER A 13 2.75 -3.99 3.60
N VAL A 14 3.27 -3.55 2.45
CA VAL A 14 4.16 -4.35 1.60
C VAL A 14 5.56 -3.77 1.71
N ILE A 15 6.50 -4.60 2.15
CA ILE A 15 7.91 -4.28 2.25
C ILE A 15 8.59 -4.72 0.96
N VAL A 16 9.32 -3.80 0.34
CA VAL A 16 9.96 -4.05 -0.96
C VAL A 16 11.43 -3.67 -0.91
N GLU A 17 12.29 -4.68 -0.84
CA GLU A 17 13.72 -4.47 -1.01
C GLU A 17 14.04 -4.23 -2.50
N LYS A 18 14.30 -2.96 -2.85
CA LYS A 18 14.50 -2.53 -4.24
C LYS A 18 15.62 -3.30 -4.95
N ARG A 19 16.69 -3.69 -4.24
CA ARG A 19 17.81 -4.46 -4.81
C ARG A 19 17.41 -5.87 -5.25
N LYS A 20 16.35 -6.44 -4.67
CA LYS A 20 15.78 -7.74 -5.10
C LYS A 20 14.78 -7.61 -6.26
N THR A 21 14.49 -6.39 -6.71
CA THR A 21 13.59 -6.14 -7.84
C THR A 21 14.29 -6.44 -9.16
N GLY A 22 13.75 -7.41 -9.91
CA GLY A 22 14.25 -7.77 -11.23
C GLY A 22 14.22 -6.58 -12.21
N PRO A 23 15.22 -6.45 -13.12
CA PRO A 23 15.37 -5.28 -13.99
C PRO A 23 14.12 -4.96 -14.83
N ALA A 24 13.40 -5.99 -15.29
CA ALA A 24 12.18 -5.82 -16.07
C ALA A 24 11.03 -5.14 -15.30
N LEU A 25 11.04 -5.20 -13.97
CA LEU A 25 10.02 -4.62 -13.08
C LEU A 25 10.44 -3.27 -12.48
N ARG A 26 11.72 -2.88 -12.56
CA ARG A 26 12.25 -1.61 -12.02
C ARG A 26 11.62 -0.32 -12.58
N PRO A 27 11.20 -0.24 -13.87
CA PRO A 27 10.57 0.96 -14.38
C PRO A 27 9.39 1.39 -13.50
N ALA A 28 9.35 2.67 -13.10
CA ALA A 28 8.37 3.17 -12.13
C ALA A 28 6.91 2.92 -12.56
N ASP A 29 6.63 3.00 -13.85
CA ASP A 29 5.33 2.73 -14.48
C ASP A 29 4.94 1.25 -14.49
N LYS A 30 5.83 0.34 -14.09
CA LYS A 30 5.56 -1.08 -13.83
C LYS A 30 5.63 -1.41 -12.35
N PHE A 31 6.67 -0.91 -11.67
CA PHE A 31 6.95 -1.17 -10.27
C PHE A 31 5.78 -0.76 -9.37
N TYR A 32 5.41 0.52 -9.35
CA TYR A 32 4.40 1.04 -8.43
C TYR A 32 3.01 0.42 -8.68
N PRO A 33 2.52 0.32 -9.93
CA PRO A 33 1.32 -0.45 -10.23
C PRO A 33 1.32 -1.87 -9.68
N LYS A 34 2.43 -2.61 -9.83
CA LYS A 34 2.53 -4.00 -9.39
C LYS A 34 2.54 -4.11 -7.86
N MET A 35 3.34 -3.28 -7.17
CA MET A 35 3.42 -3.29 -5.71
C MET A 35 2.10 -2.87 -5.07
N LEU A 36 1.46 -1.83 -5.60
CA LEU A 36 0.14 -1.39 -5.15
C LEU A 36 -0.92 -2.47 -5.37
N GLY A 37 -0.86 -3.18 -6.50
CA GLY A 37 -1.74 -4.31 -6.76
C GLY A 37 -1.59 -5.45 -5.74
N TYR A 38 -0.37 -5.74 -5.29
CA TYR A 38 -0.15 -6.69 -4.21
C TYR A 38 -0.76 -6.21 -2.89
N LEU A 39 -0.49 -4.95 -2.50
CA LEU A 39 -1.06 -4.38 -1.28
C LEU A 39 -2.60 -4.42 -1.28
N LEU A 40 -3.21 -3.97 -2.37
CA LEU A 40 -4.67 -3.98 -2.53
C LEU A 40 -5.23 -5.40 -2.44
N ARG A 41 -4.54 -6.39 -3.03
CA ARG A 41 -4.99 -7.77 -2.98
C ARG A 41 -5.09 -8.28 -1.54
N TYR A 42 -4.02 -8.06 -0.77
CA TYR A 42 -4.02 -8.44 0.65
C TYR A 42 -5.06 -7.70 1.49
N ALA A 43 -5.25 -6.40 1.24
CA ALA A 43 -6.22 -5.60 1.99
C ALA A 43 -7.66 -6.01 1.68
N VAL A 44 -8.00 -6.21 0.40
CA VAL A 44 -9.37 -6.53 -0.05
C VAL A 44 -9.76 -7.96 0.29
N GLU A 45 -8.87 -8.96 0.12
CA GLU A 45 -9.16 -10.36 0.49
C GLU A 45 -9.51 -10.53 1.97
N LYS A 46 -8.97 -9.66 2.83
CA LYS A 46 -9.21 -9.67 4.27
C LYS A 46 -10.33 -8.74 4.71
N ALA A 47 -10.90 -7.94 3.82
CA ALA A 47 -12.10 -7.17 4.13
C ALA A 47 -13.29 -8.14 4.22
N SER A 48 -14.16 -7.96 5.21
CA SER A 48 -15.32 -8.83 5.44
C SER A 48 -16.21 -8.91 4.19
N GLN A 49 -16.65 -10.11 3.84
CA GLN A 49 -17.68 -10.34 2.81
C GLN A 49 -18.88 -9.43 3.10
N GLY A 50 -19.25 -8.54 2.17
CA GLY A 50 -20.30 -7.53 2.36
C GLY A 50 -19.86 -6.07 2.21
N VAL A 51 -18.69 -5.80 1.62
CA VAL A 51 -18.25 -4.43 1.32
C VAL A 51 -19.21 -3.75 0.34
N GLY A 52 -19.89 -2.70 0.80
CA GLY A 52 -20.83 -1.93 -0.04
C GLY A 52 -20.17 -1.06 -1.10
N GLU A 53 -18.93 -0.59 -0.86
CA GLU A 53 -18.11 0.17 -1.80
C GLU A 53 -16.64 0.13 -1.38
N VAL A 54 -15.71 0.08 -2.35
CA VAL A 54 -14.26 0.20 -2.10
C VAL A 54 -13.74 1.56 -2.56
N THR A 55 -13.22 2.36 -1.63
CA THR A 55 -12.57 3.63 -1.95
C THR A 55 -11.06 3.53 -1.76
N VAL A 56 -10.31 3.78 -2.83
CA VAL A 56 -8.85 3.87 -2.81
C VAL A 56 -8.44 5.33 -2.94
N ILE A 57 -7.74 5.84 -1.93
CA ILE A 57 -7.19 7.19 -1.92
C ILE A 57 -5.68 7.09 -2.01
N THR A 58 -5.09 7.83 -2.94
CA THR A 58 -3.64 7.91 -3.12
C THR A 58 -3.17 9.35 -3.06
N ASP A 59 -1.92 9.57 -2.69
CA ASP A 59 -1.31 10.90 -2.77
C ASP A 59 -1.17 11.36 -4.22
N THR A 60 -0.95 12.66 -4.40
CA THR A 60 -0.78 13.31 -5.68
C THR A 60 0.49 12.81 -6.35
N LEU A 61 0.35 11.96 -7.37
CA LEU A 61 1.46 11.51 -8.19
C LEU A 61 1.85 12.64 -9.17
N PRO A 62 3.04 13.25 -9.06
CA PRO A 62 3.39 14.46 -9.79
C PRO A 62 3.53 14.27 -11.32
N VAL A 63 3.56 13.02 -11.81
CA VAL A 63 3.71 12.72 -13.24
C VAL A 63 2.40 12.13 -13.78
N ALA A 64 1.75 12.84 -14.69
CA ALA A 64 0.45 12.45 -15.27
C ALA A 64 0.44 11.04 -15.88
N LYS A 65 1.53 10.65 -16.58
CA LYS A 65 1.68 9.29 -17.13
C LYS A 65 1.74 8.22 -16.03
N LYS A 66 2.43 8.50 -14.92
CA LYS A 66 2.49 7.61 -13.75
C LYS A 66 1.13 7.48 -13.09
N ARG A 67 0.40 8.60 -12.95
CA ARG A 67 -0.96 8.61 -12.40
C ARG A 67 -1.91 7.70 -13.19
N LYS A 68 -1.97 7.83 -14.53
CA LYS A 68 -2.81 6.97 -15.38
C LYS A 68 -2.46 5.50 -15.27
N ALA A 69 -1.16 5.16 -15.22
CA ALA A 69 -0.71 3.78 -15.07
C ALA A 69 -1.11 3.18 -13.71
N VAL A 70 -0.95 3.95 -12.63
CA VAL A 70 -1.38 3.56 -11.28
C VAL A 70 -2.89 3.40 -11.22
N GLU A 71 -3.66 4.39 -11.69
CA GLU A 71 -5.11 4.33 -11.71
C GLU A 71 -5.62 3.12 -12.49
N LYS A 72 -5.07 2.87 -13.69
CA LYS A 72 -5.42 1.68 -14.49
C LYS A 72 -5.16 0.41 -13.70
N ALA A 73 -3.99 0.27 -13.08
CA ALA A 73 -3.64 -0.93 -12.34
C ALA A 73 -4.52 -1.14 -11.10
N VAL A 74 -4.83 -0.09 -10.35
CA VAL A 74 -5.78 -0.16 -9.22
C VAL A 74 -7.14 -0.63 -9.73
N LYS A 75 -7.70 0.00 -10.75
CA LYS A 75 -9.01 -0.36 -11.29
C LYS A 75 -9.03 -1.80 -11.82
N THR A 76 -7.98 -2.24 -12.50
CA THR A 76 -7.87 -3.63 -12.97
C THR A 76 -7.85 -4.61 -11.80
N VAL A 77 -7.08 -4.34 -10.74
CA VAL A 77 -7.01 -5.21 -9.56
C VAL A 77 -8.36 -5.26 -8.83
N LEU A 78 -9.00 -4.10 -8.63
CA LEU A 78 -10.32 -4.05 -7.97
C LEU A 78 -11.40 -4.76 -8.78
N ALA A 79 -11.43 -4.57 -10.10
CA ALA A 79 -12.40 -5.24 -10.97
C ALA A 79 -12.20 -6.77 -11.03
N ASP A 80 -10.97 -7.26 -10.92
CA ASP A 80 -10.63 -8.69 -10.89
C ASP A 80 -11.00 -9.35 -9.56
N MET A 81 -10.99 -8.58 -8.47
CA MET A 81 -11.13 -9.12 -7.11
C MET A 81 -12.50 -8.94 -6.49
N LEU A 82 -13.20 -7.85 -6.82
CA LEU A 82 -14.47 -7.55 -6.21
C LEU A 82 -15.61 -8.32 -6.89
N PRO A 83 -16.65 -8.71 -6.13
CA PRO A 83 -17.86 -9.26 -6.72
C PRO A 83 -18.40 -8.36 -7.85
N SER A 84 -19.02 -9.00 -8.85
CA SER A 84 -19.63 -8.27 -9.95
C SER A 84 -20.64 -7.24 -9.42
N GLY A 85 -20.51 -5.99 -9.85
CA GLY A 85 -21.37 -4.89 -9.42
C GLY A 85 -20.95 -4.17 -8.14
N THR A 86 -19.89 -4.60 -7.43
CA THR A 86 -19.37 -3.84 -6.28
C THR A 86 -18.77 -2.51 -6.76
N PRO A 87 -19.30 -1.36 -6.28
CA PRO A 87 -18.76 -0.05 -6.62
C PRO A 87 -17.33 0.13 -6.10
N TYR A 88 -16.50 0.80 -6.89
CA TYR A 88 -15.20 1.26 -6.43
C TYR A 88 -14.80 2.63 -6.98
N ARG A 89 -14.04 3.38 -6.20
CA ARG A 89 -13.55 4.73 -6.56
C ARG A 89 -12.06 4.83 -6.31
N VAL A 90 -11.38 5.53 -7.20
CA VAL A 90 -9.96 5.88 -7.06
C VAL A 90 -9.85 7.39 -7.03
N MET A 91 -9.32 7.93 -5.93
CA MET A 91 -9.17 9.36 -5.70
C MET A 91 -7.71 9.71 -5.47
N HIS A 92 -7.34 10.93 -5.88
CA HIS A 92 -6.01 11.47 -5.72
C HIS A 92 -6.11 12.79 -4.96
N HIS A 93 -5.58 12.81 -3.74
CA HIS A 93 -5.54 13.99 -2.89
C HIS A 93 -4.10 14.34 -2.54
N SER A 94 -3.82 15.59 -2.19
CA SER A 94 -2.53 15.92 -1.58
C SER A 94 -2.50 15.38 -0.15
N SER A 95 -1.43 14.70 0.27
CA SER A 95 -1.26 14.19 1.64
C SER A 95 -1.48 15.29 2.69
N ARG A 96 -1.07 16.54 2.42
CA ARG A 96 -1.32 17.68 3.33
C ARG A 96 -2.81 17.95 3.58
N ALA A 97 -3.68 17.59 2.64
CA ALA A 97 -5.10 17.91 2.66
C ALA A 97 -6.01 16.71 3.01
N HIS A 98 -5.45 15.53 3.29
CA HIS A 98 -6.24 14.32 3.55
C HIS A 98 -5.71 13.58 4.79
N TYR A 99 -6.50 13.56 5.86
CA TYR A 99 -6.11 12.95 7.14
C TYR A 99 -5.72 11.47 7.00
N GLY A 100 -6.44 10.70 6.18
CA GLY A 100 -6.12 9.29 5.95
C GLY A 100 -4.77 9.07 5.25
N LEU A 101 -4.32 10.04 4.43
CA LEU A 101 -3.01 9.96 3.79
C LEU A 101 -1.90 10.31 4.81
N GLN A 102 -2.13 11.28 5.69
CA GLN A 102 -1.20 11.58 6.79
C GLN A 102 -1.04 10.39 7.75
N VAL A 103 -2.13 9.71 8.05
CA VAL A 103 -2.12 8.46 8.84
C VAL A 103 -1.29 7.39 8.13
N ALA A 104 -1.56 7.12 6.84
CA ALA A 104 -0.80 6.16 6.05
C ALA A 104 0.69 6.51 5.96
N ASP A 105 1.03 7.79 5.81
CA ASP A 105 2.42 8.28 5.79
C ASP A 105 3.13 8.03 7.14
N TYR A 106 2.44 8.21 8.26
CA TYR A 106 3.00 7.92 9.58
C TYR A 106 3.28 6.43 9.77
N PHE A 107 2.36 5.55 9.37
CA PHE A 107 2.60 4.09 9.39
C PHE A 107 3.76 3.70 8.48
N ASN A 108 3.80 4.24 7.26
CA ASN A 108 4.90 4.00 6.32
C ASN A 108 6.24 4.41 6.94
N TRP A 109 6.31 5.56 7.60
CA TRP A 109 7.51 6.03 8.29
C TRP A 109 7.91 5.12 9.45
N ALA A 110 6.97 4.75 10.33
CA ALA A 110 7.26 3.90 11.49
C ALA A 110 7.74 2.50 11.05
N ILE A 111 7.08 1.90 10.06
CA ILE A 111 7.47 0.62 9.48
C ILE A 111 8.83 0.74 8.78
N TYR A 112 9.04 1.80 7.99
CA TYR A 112 10.32 2.03 7.32
C TYR A 112 11.48 2.12 8.31
N ARG A 113 11.33 2.86 9.42
CA ARG A 113 12.35 2.95 10.47
C ARG A 113 12.74 1.59 11.04
N LYS A 114 11.75 0.74 11.33
CA LYS A 114 12.02 -0.63 11.81
C LYS A 114 12.84 -1.42 10.80
N TRP A 115 12.45 -1.41 9.53
CA TRP A 115 13.07 -2.24 8.50
C TRP A 115 14.44 -1.72 8.05
N GLU A 116 14.61 -0.41 7.95
CA GLU A 116 15.85 0.21 7.45
C GLU A 116 16.89 0.44 8.56
N HIS A 117 16.43 0.78 9.77
CA HIS A 117 17.32 1.21 10.86
C HIS A 117 17.27 0.31 12.10
N GLY A 118 16.44 -0.75 12.09
CA GLY A 118 16.27 -1.63 13.25
C GLY A 118 15.55 -0.95 14.43
N ASP A 119 14.96 0.22 14.22
CA ASP A 119 14.31 1.01 15.26
C ASP A 119 12.79 0.86 15.17
N ALA A 120 12.23 0.04 16.06
CA ALA A 120 10.81 -0.25 16.13
C ALA A 120 10.04 0.67 17.10
N SER A 121 10.71 1.59 17.81
CA SER A 121 10.10 2.36 18.91
C SER A 121 8.78 3.06 18.52
N ALA A 122 8.74 3.68 17.33
CA ALA A 122 7.54 4.32 16.83
C ALA A 122 6.45 3.31 16.45
N LEU A 123 6.84 2.17 15.89
CA LEU A 123 5.92 1.12 15.46
C LEU A 123 5.31 0.38 16.65
N ASP A 124 6.08 0.16 17.71
CA ASP A 124 5.64 -0.55 18.92
C ASP A 124 4.45 0.17 19.57
N THR A 125 4.37 1.50 19.45
CA THR A 125 3.20 2.28 19.91
C THR A 125 1.92 2.05 19.11
N LEU A 126 2.03 1.45 17.91
CA LEU A 126 0.95 1.22 16.95
C LEU A 126 0.75 -0.26 16.61
N ASP A 127 1.48 -1.17 17.25
CA ASP A 127 1.59 -2.57 16.82
C ASP A 127 0.21 -3.27 16.73
N SER A 128 -0.71 -2.94 17.64
CA SER A 128 -2.08 -3.47 17.63
C SER A 128 -2.88 -3.10 16.37
N GLN A 129 -2.55 -2.01 15.69
CA GLN A 129 -3.24 -1.55 14.48
C GLN A 129 -2.70 -2.22 13.23
N VAL A 130 -1.43 -2.66 13.26
CA VAL A 130 -0.75 -3.29 12.14
C VAL A 130 -1.11 -4.77 12.06
N ARG A 131 -1.95 -5.09 11.08
CA ARG A 131 -2.34 -6.46 10.77
C ARG A 131 -1.24 -7.24 10.08
N SER A 132 -0.54 -6.62 9.13
CA SER A 132 0.51 -7.33 8.39
C SER A 132 1.60 -6.43 7.80
N GLN A 133 2.82 -6.96 7.75
CA GLN A 133 3.97 -6.41 7.05
C GLN A 133 4.53 -7.53 6.16
N PHE A 134 4.37 -7.38 4.84
CA PHE A 134 4.68 -8.44 3.91
C PHE A 134 5.92 -8.12 3.06
N ASP A 135 7.04 -8.79 3.36
CA ASP A 135 8.21 -8.77 2.49
C ASP A 135 7.96 -9.61 1.23
N ILE A 136 7.67 -8.92 0.13
CA ILE A 136 7.35 -9.50 -1.18
C ILE A 136 8.51 -10.31 -1.76
N PHE A 137 9.75 -10.04 -1.33
CA PHE A 137 10.96 -10.70 -1.81
C PHE A 137 11.66 -11.53 -0.72
N ARG A 138 10.95 -11.91 0.35
CA ARG A 138 11.51 -12.70 1.48
C ARG A 138 12.28 -13.95 1.05
N LYS A 139 11.78 -14.65 0.04
CA LYS A 139 12.43 -15.88 -0.51
C LYS A 139 13.48 -15.59 -1.59
N GLY A 140 13.55 -14.35 -2.07
CA GLY A 140 14.48 -13.93 -3.11
C GLY A 140 15.91 -13.80 -2.58
N LYS A 141 16.84 -14.54 -3.18
CA LYS A 141 18.28 -14.46 -2.86
C LYS A 141 19.09 -13.65 -3.87
N ARG A 142 18.49 -13.30 -5.01
CA ARG A 142 19.17 -12.60 -6.10
C ARG A 142 19.10 -11.09 -5.89
N PHE A 143 20.27 -10.47 -5.91
CA PHE A 143 20.41 -9.02 -5.91
C PHE A 143 20.75 -8.55 -7.32
N TYR A 144 20.16 -7.43 -7.70
CA TYR A 144 20.41 -6.75 -8.95
C TYR A 144 20.99 -5.37 -8.63
N TYR A 145 21.96 -4.93 -9.44
CA TYR A 145 22.58 -3.62 -9.35
C TYR A 145 22.17 -2.74 -10.54
#